data_AF-A0A7H4MUD1-F1
#
_entry.id   AF-A0A7H4MUD1-F1
#
_cell.length_a   1.000
_cell.length_b   1.000
_cell.length_c   1.000
_cell.angle_alpha   90.00
_cell.angle_beta   90.00
_cell.angle_gamma   90.00
#
_symmetry.space_group_name_H-M   'P 1'
#
loop_
_entity.id
_entity.type
_entity.pdbx_description
1 polymer ?
#
loop_
_entity_poly.entity_id
_entity_poly.type
_entity_poly.pdbx_seq_one_letter_code
_entity_poly.pdbx_strand_id
1 'polypeptide(L)'
;MLLEDEELEQEIIALIKDKHMTADAAANEVIEGQATALEELDDEYLKERAADVRDIGKRLLRNILGLAIIDLSAIQDEVILVAADLTRLKPHS
;
A
#
# COMPACT_ATOMS: atom_id res chain seq x y z
N MET A 1 9.09 -9.80 1.87
CA MET A 1 8.06 -9.37 0.89
C MET A 1 7.95 -7.84 0.99
N LEU A 2 7.56 -7.04 -0.01
CA LEU A 2 7.79 -5.55 -0.07
C LEU A 2 7.52 -4.74 1.23
N LEU A 3 6.60 -5.21 2.09
CA LEU A 3 6.28 -4.59 3.39
C LEU A 3 7.27 -4.91 4.53
N GLU A 4 7.99 -6.03 4.40
CA GLU A 4 9.04 -6.52 5.32
C GLU A 4 10.43 -6.14 4.80
N ASP A 5 10.50 -5.20 3.86
CA ASP A 5 11.76 -4.69 3.35
C ASP A 5 12.40 -3.77 4.39
N GLU A 6 13.56 -4.17 4.91
CA GLU A 6 14.29 -3.41 5.92
C GLU A 6 14.69 -2.01 5.42
N GLU A 7 14.89 -1.84 4.11
CA GLU A 7 15.22 -0.55 3.51
C GLU A 7 14.04 0.42 3.62
N LEU A 8 12.84 -0.07 3.29
CA LEU A 8 11.59 0.71 3.38
C LEU A 8 11.28 1.11 4.83
N GLU A 9 11.51 0.20 5.79
CA GLU A 9 11.36 0.52 7.22
C GLU A 9 12.34 1.63 7.65
N GLN A 10 13.61 1.51 7.27
CA GLN A 10 14.63 2.48 7.64
C GLN A 10 14.36 3.87 7.04
N GLU A 11 13.94 3.95 5.78
CA GLU A 11 13.57 5.21 5.14
C GLU A 11 12.40 5.90 5.84
N ILE A 12 11.34 5.15 6.16
CA ILE A 12 10.18 5.70 6.89
C ILE A 12 10.61 6.21 8.27
N ILE A 13 11.40 5.42 9.00
CA ILE A 13 11.90 5.80 10.32
C ILE A 13 12.78 7.06 10.24
N ALA A 14 13.63 7.16 9.23
CA ALA A 14 14.49 8.32 9.00
C ALA A 14 13.65 9.57 8.73
N LEU A 15 12.64 9.51 7.87
CA LEU A 15 11.73 10.64 7.62
C LEU A 15 10.99 11.10 8.88
N ILE A 16 10.54 10.16 9.71
CA ILE A 16 9.88 10.49 10.99
C ILE A 16 10.87 11.18 11.94
N LYS A 17 12.08 10.65 12.11
CA LYS A 17 13.06 11.15 13.08
C LYS A 17 13.73 12.45 12.64
N ASP A 18 14.11 12.54 11.37
CA ASP A 18 14.93 13.63 10.86
C ASP A 18 14.06 14.81 10.40
N LYS A 19 12.95 14.52 9.68
CA LYS A 19 12.03 15.54 9.17
C LYS A 19 10.82 15.80 10.08
N HIS A 20 10.71 15.11 11.21
CA HIS A 20 9.57 15.23 12.15
C HIS A 20 8.20 15.00 11.48
N MET A 21 8.17 14.11 10.49
CA MET A 21 6.94 13.76 9.79
C MET A 21 6.06 12.84 10.63
N THR A 22 4.75 12.90 10.42
CA THR A 22 3.84 11.88 10.96
C THR A 22 4.06 10.54 10.25
N ALA A 23 3.75 9.44 10.92
CA ALA A 23 3.99 8.09 10.37
C ALA A 23 3.25 7.85 9.05
N ASP A 24 2.02 8.37 8.92
CA ASP A 24 1.23 8.32 7.69
C ASP A 24 1.88 9.14 6.56
N ALA A 25 2.33 10.36 6.84
CA ALA A 25 2.99 11.20 5.83
C ALA A 25 4.31 10.59 5.36
N ALA A 26 5.13 10.08 6.29
CA ALA A 26 6.40 9.43 5.97
C ALA A 26 6.20 8.15 5.15
N ALA A 27 5.26 7.29 5.55
CA ALA A 27 4.92 6.08 4.80
C ALA A 27 4.41 6.41 3.39
N ASN A 28 3.56 7.44 3.25
CA ASN A 28 3.06 7.87 1.95
C ASN A 28 4.17 8.41 1.04
N GLU A 29 5.10 9.21 1.57
CA GLU A 29 6.24 9.77 0.81
C GLU A 29 7.13 8.66 0.23
N VAL A 30 7.47 7.64 1.04
CA VAL A 30 8.31 6.51 0.60
C VAL A 30 7.59 5.64 -0.44
N ILE A 31 6.34 5.26 -0.18
CA ILE A 31 5.55 4.43 -1.11
C ILE A 31 5.39 5.13 -2.46
N GLU A 32 5.00 6.41 -2.47
CA GLU A 32 4.83 7.15 -3.72
C GLU A 32 6.14 7.32 -4.47
N GLY A 33 7.26 7.55 -3.75
CA GLY A 33 8.59 7.59 -4.36
C GLY A 33 8.93 6.28 -5.10
N GLN A 34 8.69 5.13 -4.47
CA GLN A 34 8.91 3.83 -5.10
C GLN A 34 7.97 3.57 -6.29
N ALA A 35 6.70 3.92 -6.16
CA ALA A 35 5.73 3.77 -7.24
C ALA A 35 6.09 4.63 -8.45
N THR A 36 6.45 5.91 -8.24
CA THR A 36 6.88 6.80 -9.32
C THR A 36 8.16 6.31 -9.98
N ALA A 37 9.14 5.84 -9.21
CA ALA A 37 10.36 5.27 -9.78
C ALA A 37 10.08 4.04 -10.68
N LEU A 38 9.08 3.22 -10.32
CA LEU A 38 8.64 2.10 -11.15
C LEU A 38 7.88 2.55 -12.41
N GLU A 39 7.09 3.62 -12.35
CA GLU A 39 6.35 4.18 -13.50
C GLU A 39 7.27 4.83 -14.54
N GLU A 40 8.39 5.39 -14.10
CA GLU A 40 9.41 6.01 -14.97
C GLU A 40 10.19 4.97 -15.79
N LEU A 41 10.21 3.72 -15.35
CA LEU A 41 10.72 2.59 -16.13
C LEU A 41 9.64 2.25 -17.16
N ASP A 42 9.86 2.62 -18.42
CA ASP A 42 8.86 2.54 -19.51
C ASP A 42 8.57 1.09 -19.97
N ASP A 43 8.14 0.26 -19.02
CA ASP A 43 7.83 -1.17 -19.13
C ASP A 43 6.42 -1.40 -18.56
N GLU A 44 5.55 -2.01 -19.35
CA GLU A 44 4.15 -2.27 -19.00
C GLU A 44 4.00 -3.13 -17.74
N TYR A 45 4.87 -4.13 -17.55
CA TYR A 45 4.88 -4.97 -16.35
C TYR A 45 5.30 -4.20 -15.10
N LEU A 46 6.25 -3.26 -15.22
CA LEU A 46 6.69 -2.42 -14.10
C LEU A 46 5.64 -1.36 -13.74
N LYS A 47 4.90 -0.85 -14.72
CA LYS A 47 3.74 0.02 -14.47
C LYS A 47 2.63 -0.69 -13.70
N GLU A 48 2.31 -1.94 -14.04
CA GLU A 48 1.37 -2.75 -13.22
C GLU A 48 1.90 -2.93 -11.79
N ARG A 49 3.21 -3.16 -11.64
CA ARG A 49 3.86 -3.31 -10.33
C ARG A 49 3.83 -2.02 -9.50
N ALA A 50 3.88 -0.84 -10.12
CA ALA A 50 3.72 0.42 -9.42
C ALA A 50 2.32 0.56 -8.79
N ALA A 51 1.28 0.12 -9.50
CA ALA A 51 -0.08 0.10 -8.97
C ALA A 51 -0.21 -0.85 -7.77
N ASP A 52 0.42 -2.02 -7.83
CA ASP A 52 0.49 -2.96 -6.70
C ASP A 52 1.18 -2.34 -5.47
N VAL A 53 2.30 -1.64 -5.67
CA VAL A 53 3.02 -0.93 -4.59
C VAL A 53 2.13 0.14 -3.94
N ARG A 54 1.43 0.94 -4.76
CA ARG A 54 0.48 1.94 -4.24
C ARG A 54 -0.66 1.30 -3.46
N ASP A 55 -1.19 0.15 -3.88
CA ASP A 55 -2.28 -0.52 -3.16
C ASP A 55 -1.81 -1.04 -1.79
N ILE A 56 -0.61 -1.61 -1.74
CA ILE A 56 0.03 -2.03 -0.48
C ILE A 56 0.21 -0.82 0.45
N GLY A 57 0.68 0.32 -0.05
CA GLY A 57 0.82 1.54 0.74
C GLY A 57 -0.51 2.10 1.24
N LYS A 58 -1.56 2.08 0.42
CA LYS A 58 -2.92 2.47 0.87
C LYS A 58 -3.40 1.61 2.03
N ARG A 59 -3.11 0.31 2.01
CA ARG A 59 -3.44 -0.61 3.12
C ARG A 59 -2.63 -0.27 4.37
N LEU A 60 -1.34 0.01 4.23
CA LEU A 60 -0.48 0.45 5.34
C LEU A 60 -1.00 1.75 5.97
N LEU A 61 -1.37 2.74 5.15
CA LEU A 61 -1.94 4.00 5.63
C LEU A 61 -3.25 3.79 6.40
N ARG A 62 -4.15 2.93 5.90
CA ARG A 62 -5.38 2.57 6.62
C ARG A 62 -5.07 1.96 7.99
N ASN A 63 -4.06 1.10 8.08
CA ASN A 63 -3.61 0.53 9.35
C ASN A 63 -3.08 1.61 10.30
N ILE A 64 -2.19 2.48 9.82
CA ILE A 64 -1.60 3.57 10.63
C ILE A 64 -2.69 4.51 11.18
N LEU A 65 -3.67 4.86 10.34
CA LEU A 65 -4.76 5.76 10.69
C LEU A 65 -5.89 5.08 11.48
N GLY A 66 -5.82 3.76 11.71
CA GLY A 66 -6.85 3.00 12.40
C GLY A 66 -8.21 3.00 11.66
N LEU A 67 -8.19 3.18 10.34
CA LEU A 67 -9.41 3.16 9.52
C LEU A 67 -9.94 1.73 9.42
N ALA A 68 -11.25 1.58 9.47
CA ALA A 68 -11.89 0.28 9.36
C ALA A 68 -11.51 -0.39 8.02
N ILE A 69 -10.84 -1.54 8.11
CA ILE A 69 -10.60 -2.42 6.97
C ILE A 69 -11.85 -3.27 6.81
N ILE A 70 -12.52 -3.11 5.68
CA ILE A 70 -13.68 -3.93 5.34
C ILE A 70 -13.16 -5.33 4.99
N ASP A 71 -13.40 -6.28 5.89
CA ASP A 71 -13.14 -7.68 5.65
C ASP A 71 -14.31 -8.31 4.89
N LEU A 72 -14.13 -8.49 3.58
CA LEU A 72 -15.14 -9.14 2.73
C LEU A 72 -15.35 -10.61 3.09
N SER A 73 -14.39 -11.27 3.78
CA SER A 73 -14.55 -12.66 4.22
C SER A 73 -15.54 -12.82 5.37
N ALA A 74 -15.88 -11.72 6.05
CA ALA A 74 -16.86 -11.70 7.12
C ALA A 74 -18.32 -11.63 6.64
N ILE A 75 -18.56 -11.58 5.32
CA ILE A 75 -19.92 -11.58 4.74
C ILE A 75 -20.52 -12.98 4.86
N GLN A 76 -21.66 -13.09 5.54
CA GLN A 76 -22.32 -14.38 5.83
C GLN A 76 -23.52 -14.67 4.92
N ASP A 77 -24.10 -13.64 4.30
CA ASP A 77 -25.29 -13.74 3.45
C ASP A 77 -24.96 -13.53 1.97
N GLU A 78 -25.82 -14.00 1.08
CA GLU A 78 -25.69 -13.72 -0.35
C GLU A 78 -25.90 -12.22 -0.62
N VAL A 79 -24.89 -11.57 -1.20
CA VAL A 79 -24.90 -10.13 -1.50
C VAL A 79 -24.40 -9.84 -2.92
N ILE A 80 -24.78 -8.68 -3.45
CA ILE A 80 -24.19 -8.11 -4.66
C ILE A 80 -23.11 -7.11 -4.23
N LEU A 81 -21.84 -7.39 -4.56
CA LEU A 81 -20.73 -6.47 -4.32
C LEU A 81 -20.67 -5.41 -5.42
N VAL A 82 -20.71 -4.13 -5.03
CA VAL A 82 -20.57 -2.99 -5.95
C VAL A 82 -19.30 -2.23 -5.58
N ALA A 83 -18.34 -2.15 -6.50
CA ALA A 83 -17.07 -1.44 -6.32
C ALA A 83 -16.64 -0.76 -7.63
N ALA A 84 -15.89 0.34 -7.51
CA ALA A 84 -15.34 1.03 -8.68
C ALA A 84 -14.20 0.23 -9.35
N ASP A 85 -13.43 -0.49 -8.54
CA ASP A 85 -12.37 -1.39 -8.96
C ASP A 85 -12.18 -2.49 -7.91
N LEU A 86 -11.71 -3.67 -8.32
CA LEU A 86 -11.44 -4.82 -7.45
C LEU A 86 -10.03 -5.34 -7.70
N THR A 87 -9.10 -4.99 -6.82
CA THR A 87 -7.73 -5.49 -6.86
C THR A 87 -7.68 -6.98 -6.49
N ARG A 88 -6.82 -7.76 -7.14
CA ARG A 88 -6.68 -9.20 -6.86
C ARG A 88 -6.20 -9.41 -5.42
N LEU A 89 -7.06 -9.89 -4.54
CA LEU A 89 -6.62 -10.41 -3.25
C LEU A 89 -5.83 -11.70 -3.48
N LYS A 90 -4.56 -11.76 -3.09
CA LYS A 90 -3.86 -13.04 -2.98
C LYS A 90 -4.57 -13.88 -1.91
N PRO A 91 -4.95 -15.14 -2.20
CA PRO A 91 -5.47 -16.03 -1.17
C PRO A 91 -4.41 -16.19 -0.10
N HIS A 92 -4.80 -16.01 1.16
CA HIS A 92 -3.98 -16.42 2.29
C HIS A 92 -3.97 -17.95 2.29
N SER A 93 -2.80 -18.52 1.97
CA SER A 93 -2.43 -19.91 2.25
C SER A 93 -1.95 -20.04 3.69
#